data_AF-A0A7J7UP14-F1
#
_entry.id   AF-A0A7J7UP14-F1
#
_cell.length_a   1.000
_cell.length_b   1.000
_cell.length_c   1.000
_cell.angle_alpha   90.00
_cell.angle_beta   90.00
_cell.angle_gamma   90.00
#
_symmetry.space_group_name_H-M   'P 1'
#
loop_
_entity.id
_entity.type
_entity.pdbx_description
1 polymer ?
#
loop_
_entity_poly.entity_id
_entity_poly.type
_entity_poly.pdbx_seq_one_letter_code
_entity_poly.pdbx_strand_id
1 'polypeptide(L)'
;MLDRAGRSVPRIAITLEKKLAGCTVFITGASRGIGKAIALKAAKDGANIVIAAKTTQAHPKLPGTIYTAAEEIEAAGGKALPCIVDVRDEQQISNAVEKAVEKFGGIDVLVNNASAISLTNTLETPTKRVDLMMNVNTRGTYLTSKACIPHLKKSKIAHILNLSPPLNLNPLWFKQHCAYTIAKYGMSMCVLGMAEEFKGEIAVNALWPKTAIHTAAMDMLGGSGIESQCRKVDIIADAAYSIFKKPKSFTGNFIIDENILKEEGIKDFDVYAIKPGHPLLPDFFLDEYPDTVTKKMESHGAGTKLKEEQQPPSKPPSGAVKETFRIVKASLSDDLVKATQAVYQFELSGEDGGTWFLDLKNKGGDAGYGEPSDQADVVMNMSTDDFVKMFSGKLKPTMAFMSGKLKIKGNMALAIKLEKLMSQMQAKL
;
A
#
# COMPACT_ATOMS: atom_id res chain seq x y z
N MET A 1 11.40 -12.92 -31.96
CA MET A 1 12.47 -13.94 -32.00
C MET A 1 12.06 -14.98 -33.02
N LEU A 2 12.91 -15.21 -34.02
CA LEU A 2 12.77 -16.31 -34.99
C LEU A 2 13.45 -17.56 -34.42
N ASP A 3 12.97 -18.75 -34.77
CA ASP A 3 13.64 -19.99 -34.39
C ASP A 3 14.89 -20.27 -35.25
N ARG A 4 15.65 -21.32 -34.90
CA ARG A 4 16.88 -21.72 -35.61
C ARG A 4 16.67 -22.14 -37.07
N ALA A 5 15.43 -22.16 -37.57
CA ALA A 5 15.08 -22.43 -38.97
C ALA A 5 14.52 -21.19 -39.70
N GLY A 6 14.58 -20.00 -39.09
CA GLY A 6 14.17 -18.75 -39.72
C GLY A 6 12.66 -18.59 -39.91
N ARG A 7 11.83 -19.42 -39.25
CA ARG A 7 10.37 -19.29 -39.33
C ARG A 7 9.88 -18.34 -38.25
N SER A 8 8.90 -17.50 -38.60
CA SER A 8 8.18 -16.67 -37.63
C SER A 8 7.57 -17.57 -36.57
N VAL A 9 8.08 -17.46 -35.34
CA VAL A 9 7.43 -18.07 -34.18
C VAL A 9 6.03 -17.46 -34.11
N PRO A 10 4.95 -18.26 -34.20
CA PRO A 10 3.62 -17.72 -34.10
C PRO A 10 3.50 -17.10 -32.72
N ARG A 11 3.30 -15.77 -32.66
CA ARG A 11 2.72 -15.15 -31.47
C ARG A 11 1.44 -15.91 -31.22
N ILE A 12 1.35 -16.62 -30.11
CA ILE A 12 0.07 -17.15 -29.63
C ILE A 12 -0.79 -15.92 -29.38
N ALA A 13 -1.54 -15.51 -30.41
CA ALA A 13 -2.67 -14.64 -30.25
C ALA A 13 -3.69 -15.48 -29.50
N ILE A 14 -3.74 -15.32 -28.18
CA ILE A 14 -4.92 -15.71 -27.41
C ILE A 14 -6.05 -14.95 -28.11
N THR A 15 -6.92 -15.66 -28.81
CA THR A 15 -8.17 -15.10 -29.30
C THR A 15 -8.89 -14.58 -28.07
N LEU A 16 -8.83 -13.26 -27.85
CA LEU A 16 -9.51 -12.60 -26.75
C LEU A 16 -11.02 -12.74 -27.01
N GLU A 17 -11.61 -13.84 -26.54
CA GLU A 17 -13.05 -13.88 -26.33
C GLU A 17 -13.39 -12.69 -25.44
N LYS A 18 -14.09 -11.71 -26.01
CA LYS A 18 -14.51 -10.48 -25.31
C LYS A 18 -15.61 -10.82 -24.31
N LYS A 19 -15.24 -11.47 -23.21
CA LYS A 19 -16.17 -12.02 -22.21
C LYS A 19 -16.98 -10.94 -21.51
N LEU A 20 -16.48 -9.70 -21.47
CA LEU A 20 -17.16 -8.57 -20.82
C LEU A 20 -17.84 -7.62 -21.82
N ALA A 21 -17.90 -7.96 -23.11
CA ALA A 21 -18.59 -7.14 -24.10
C ALA A 21 -20.04 -6.87 -23.68
N GLY A 22 -20.41 -5.58 -23.59
CA GLY A 22 -21.76 -5.16 -23.18
C GLY A 22 -22.10 -5.36 -21.71
N CYS A 23 -21.23 -5.99 -20.91
CA CYS A 23 -21.43 -6.13 -19.47
C CYS A 23 -21.24 -4.77 -18.77
N THR A 24 -22.03 -4.52 -17.73
CA THR A 24 -21.94 -3.30 -16.93
C THR A 24 -21.18 -3.53 -15.63
N VAL A 25 -20.06 -2.84 -15.47
CA VAL A 25 -19.13 -2.94 -14.33
C VAL A 25 -19.22 -1.67 -13.49
N PHE A 26 -19.74 -1.79 -12.28
CA PHE A 26 -19.81 -0.70 -11.30
C PHE A 26 -18.58 -0.73 -10.39
N ILE A 27 -17.75 0.32 -10.41
CA ILE A 27 -16.47 0.33 -9.68
C ILE A 27 -16.38 1.55 -8.76
N THR A 28 -16.28 1.30 -7.46
CA THR A 28 -16.02 2.36 -6.49
C THR A 28 -14.55 2.76 -6.51
N GLY A 29 -14.24 4.06 -6.56
CA GLY A 29 -12.87 4.57 -6.58
C GLY A 29 -12.14 4.41 -7.92
N ALA A 30 -12.85 4.32 -9.05
CA ALA A 30 -12.26 4.13 -10.38
C ALA A 30 -11.66 5.39 -11.06
N SER A 31 -11.54 6.51 -10.35
CA SER A 31 -10.93 7.74 -10.92
C SER A 31 -9.41 7.63 -11.15
N ARG A 32 -8.73 6.67 -10.48
CA ARG A 32 -7.27 6.47 -10.57
C ARG A 32 -6.86 5.09 -10.02
N GLY A 33 -5.57 4.77 -10.14
CA GLY A 33 -4.95 3.61 -9.50
C GLY A 33 -5.57 2.27 -9.94
N ILE A 34 -5.65 1.33 -9.00
CA ILE A 34 -6.15 -0.04 -9.22
C ILE A 34 -7.57 -0.03 -9.82
N GLY A 35 -8.50 0.73 -9.23
CA GLY A 35 -9.87 0.80 -9.75
C GLY A 35 -9.96 1.25 -11.21
N LYS A 36 -9.14 2.24 -11.61
CA LYS A 36 -9.07 2.67 -13.02
C LYS A 36 -8.44 1.60 -13.91
N ALA A 37 -7.42 0.88 -13.44
CA ALA A 37 -6.79 -0.18 -14.22
C ALA A 37 -7.77 -1.35 -14.49
N ILE A 38 -8.55 -1.76 -13.48
CA ILE A 38 -9.63 -2.76 -13.64
C ILE A 38 -10.66 -2.25 -14.66
N ALA A 39 -11.07 -0.99 -14.55
CA ALA A 39 -11.99 -0.36 -15.50
C ALA A 39 -11.45 -0.41 -16.95
N LEU A 40 -10.21 0.00 -17.17
CA LEU A 40 -9.57 -0.01 -18.49
C LEU A 40 -9.42 -1.41 -19.06
N LYS A 41 -9.14 -2.42 -18.21
CA LYS A 41 -9.05 -3.81 -18.65
C LYS A 41 -10.40 -4.33 -19.15
N ALA A 42 -11.48 -4.05 -18.42
CA ALA A 42 -12.84 -4.41 -18.85
C ALA A 42 -13.30 -3.59 -20.08
N ALA A 43 -12.92 -2.30 -20.16
CA ALA A 43 -13.26 -1.43 -21.28
C ALA A 43 -12.70 -1.93 -22.63
N LYS A 44 -11.52 -2.58 -22.64
CA LYS A 44 -10.94 -3.18 -23.86
C LYS A 44 -11.82 -4.27 -24.50
N ASP A 45 -12.73 -4.87 -23.74
CA ASP A 45 -13.72 -5.82 -24.24
C ASP A 45 -14.98 -5.15 -24.79
N GLY A 46 -15.14 -3.83 -24.60
CA GLY A 46 -16.38 -3.11 -24.89
C GLY A 46 -17.39 -3.15 -23.74
N ALA A 47 -16.92 -3.23 -22.49
CA ALA A 47 -17.78 -3.15 -21.31
C ALA A 47 -18.30 -1.71 -21.06
N ASN A 48 -19.42 -1.60 -20.36
CA ASN A 48 -19.92 -0.34 -19.80
C ASN A 48 -19.35 -0.17 -18.39
N ILE A 49 -18.69 0.95 -18.11
CA ILE A 49 -18.06 1.23 -16.82
C ILE A 49 -18.78 2.36 -16.11
N VAL A 50 -19.23 2.10 -14.89
CA VAL A 50 -19.72 3.13 -13.96
C VAL A 50 -18.58 3.51 -13.03
N ILE A 51 -18.12 4.75 -13.13
CA ILE A 51 -16.99 5.28 -12.37
C ILE A 51 -17.56 6.02 -11.15
N ALA A 52 -17.66 5.32 -10.01
CA ALA A 52 -18.21 5.88 -8.78
C ALA A 52 -17.08 6.43 -7.89
N ALA A 53 -16.79 7.73 -7.98
CA ALA A 53 -15.77 8.37 -7.14
C ALA A 53 -16.03 9.87 -6.92
N LYS A 54 -15.31 10.46 -5.96
CA LYS A 54 -15.53 11.84 -5.48
C LYS A 54 -14.87 12.93 -6.31
N THR A 55 -13.76 12.61 -7.00
CA THR A 55 -12.90 13.64 -7.60
C THR A 55 -13.46 14.12 -8.93
N THR A 56 -14.01 15.32 -8.96
CA THR A 56 -14.51 16.00 -10.17
C THR A 56 -13.56 17.07 -10.70
N GLN A 57 -12.79 17.70 -9.82
CA GLN A 57 -11.80 18.71 -10.16
C GLN A 57 -10.39 18.18 -9.95
N ALA A 58 -9.43 18.65 -10.76
CA ALA A 58 -8.03 18.29 -10.61
C ALA A 58 -7.52 18.63 -9.21
N HIS A 59 -6.79 17.72 -8.59
CA HIS A 59 -6.23 17.91 -7.26
C HIS A 59 -4.70 17.97 -7.35
N PRO A 60 -4.02 18.94 -6.70
CA PRO A 60 -2.58 19.17 -6.89
C PRO A 60 -1.70 17.97 -6.49
N LYS A 61 -2.21 17.09 -5.62
CA LYS A 61 -1.48 15.90 -5.14
C LYS A 61 -2.02 14.56 -5.67
N LEU A 62 -3.18 14.55 -6.32
CA LEU A 62 -3.84 13.30 -6.74
C LEU A 62 -4.26 13.42 -8.21
N PRO A 63 -3.60 12.70 -9.13
CA PRO A 63 -3.89 12.82 -10.56
C PRO A 63 -5.25 12.22 -10.91
N GLY A 64 -5.86 12.71 -11.98
CA GLY A 64 -7.10 12.18 -12.55
C GLY A 64 -8.39 12.61 -11.83
N THR A 65 -9.48 12.63 -12.59
CA THR A 65 -10.86 12.85 -12.12
C THR A 65 -11.75 11.72 -12.64
N ILE A 66 -13.02 11.69 -12.25
CA ILE A 66 -13.99 10.78 -12.88
C ILE A 66 -14.14 11.05 -14.38
N TYR A 67 -13.93 12.29 -14.83
CA TYR A 67 -14.07 12.69 -16.23
C TYR A 67 -12.86 12.26 -17.07
N THR A 68 -11.64 12.49 -16.60
CA THR A 68 -10.44 12.01 -17.33
C THR A 68 -10.41 10.48 -17.38
N ALA A 69 -10.85 9.80 -16.31
CA ALA A 69 -10.99 8.35 -16.32
C ALA A 69 -12.04 7.89 -17.36
N ALA A 70 -13.16 8.62 -17.51
CA ALA A 70 -14.16 8.33 -18.53
C ALA A 70 -13.60 8.44 -19.95
N GLU A 71 -12.84 9.49 -20.24
CA GLU A 71 -12.16 9.67 -21.53
C GLU A 71 -11.20 8.51 -21.83
N GLU A 72 -10.38 8.11 -20.86
CA GLU A 72 -9.47 6.97 -21.03
C GLU A 72 -10.21 5.63 -21.26
N ILE A 73 -11.35 5.43 -20.59
CA ILE A 73 -12.20 4.24 -20.75
C ILE A 73 -12.85 4.21 -22.14
N GLU A 74 -13.36 5.34 -22.62
CA GLU A 74 -13.95 5.45 -23.95
C GLU A 74 -12.89 5.25 -25.05
N ALA A 75 -11.70 5.84 -24.86
CA ALA A 75 -10.55 5.62 -25.75
C ALA A 75 -10.09 4.15 -25.79
N ALA A 76 -10.26 3.41 -24.69
CA ALA A 76 -9.95 1.98 -24.64
C ALA A 76 -11.02 1.09 -25.32
N GLY A 77 -12.15 1.66 -25.77
CA GLY A 77 -13.22 0.97 -26.47
C GLY A 77 -14.45 0.63 -25.62
N GLY A 78 -14.48 1.06 -24.35
CA GLY A 78 -15.63 0.89 -23.47
C GLY A 78 -16.63 2.04 -23.55
N LYS A 79 -17.68 2.00 -22.73
CA LYS A 79 -18.59 3.13 -22.51
C LYS A 79 -18.47 3.60 -21.07
N ALA A 80 -18.37 4.90 -20.83
CA ALA A 80 -18.23 5.42 -19.47
C ALA A 80 -19.53 6.07 -18.93
N LEU A 81 -19.71 5.97 -17.62
CA LEU A 81 -20.66 6.76 -16.85
C LEU A 81 -19.95 7.30 -15.60
N PRO A 82 -19.42 8.54 -15.64
CA PRO A 82 -18.83 9.18 -14.48
C PRO A 82 -19.90 9.62 -13.48
N CYS A 83 -19.86 9.06 -12.27
CA CYS A 83 -20.78 9.38 -11.18
C CYS A 83 -20.02 9.98 -9.99
N ILE A 84 -20.48 11.13 -9.53
CA ILE A 84 -19.99 11.74 -8.29
C ILE A 84 -20.52 10.92 -7.12
N VAL A 85 -19.64 10.15 -6.47
CA VAL A 85 -20.02 9.26 -5.37
C VAL A 85 -18.99 9.32 -4.25
N ASP A 86 -19.44 9.77 -3.08
CA ASP A 86 -18.84 9.43 -1.79
C ASP A 86 -19.55 8.20 -1.22
N VAL A 87 -18.85 7.06 -1.14
CA VAL A 87 -19.42 5.80 -0.64
C VAL A 87 -19.85 5.84 0.84
N ARG A 88 -19.58 6.95 1.55
CA ARG A 88 -20.10 7.21 2.88
C ARG A 88 -21.57 7.68 2.86
N ASP A 89 -22.03 8.18 1.73
CA ASP A 89 -23.39 8.69 1.52
C ASP A 89 -24.21 7.65 0.74
N GLU A 90 -25.19 7.04 1.41
CA GLU A 90 -26.05 6.01 0.82
C GLU A 90 -26.88 6.57 -0.35
N GLN A 91 -27.30 7.84 -0.29
CA GLN A 91 -28.10 8.44 -1.36
C GLN A 91 -27.27 8.61 -2.64
N GLN A 92 -26.00 8.99 -2.52
CA GLN A 92 -25.10 9.10 -3.68
C GLN A 92 -24.84 7.73 -4.32
N ILE A 93 -24.73 6.67 -3.51
CA ILE A 93 -24.63 5.28 -4.00
C ILE A 93 -25.90 4.92 -4.79
N SER A 94 -27.08 5.07 -4.18
CA SER A 94 -28.36 4.73 -4.80
C SER A 94 -28.59 5.48 -6.11
N ASN A 95 -28.35 6.79 -6.12
CA ASN A 95 -28.48 7.62 -7.33
C ASN A 95 -27.56 7.16 -8.47
N ALA A 96 -26.34 6.71 -8.15
CA ALA A 96 -25.40 6.22 -9.16
C ALA A 96 -25.80 4.84 -9.70
N VAL A 97 -26.35 3.97 -8.84
CA VAL A 97 -26.91 2.67 -9.25
C VAL A 97 -28.12 2.87 -10.15
N GLU A 98 -29.04 3.76 -9.78
CA GLU A 98 -30.22 4.09 -10.60
C GLU A 98 -29.80 4.61 -11.99
N LYS A 99 -28.86 5.57 -12.05
CA LYS A 99 -28.31 6.08 -13.31
C LYS A 99 -27.64 5.00 -14.16
N ALA A 100 -26.95 4.05 -13.53
CA ALA A 100 -26.33 2.94 -14.23
C ALA A 100 -27.38 2.03 -14.87
N VAL A 101 -28.44 1.72 -14.13
CA VAL A 101 -29.54 0.87 -14.60
C VAL A 101 -30.35 1.56 -15.68
N GLU A 102 -30.61 2.86 -15.54
CA GLU A 102 -31.28 3.67 -16.58
C GLU A 102 -30.45 3.70 -17.87
N LYS A 103 -29.13 3.92 -17.77
CA LYS A 103 -28.26 4.08 -18.94
C LYS A 103 -27.90 2.77 -19.62
N PHE A 104 -27.66 1.70 -18.85
CA PHE A 104 -27.10 0.44 -19.36
C PHE A 104 -27.99 -0.79 -19.14
N GLY A 105 -29.16 -0.63 -18.50
CA GLY A 105 -30.17 -1.68 -18.31
C GLY A 105 -29.92 -2.62 -17.12
N GLY A 106 -28.75 -2.55 -16.46
CA GLY A 106 -28.43 -3.43 -15.35
C GLY A 106 -26.99 -3.26 -14.83
N ILE A 107 -26.61 -4.13 -13.89
CA ILE A 107 -25.27 -4.22 -13.32
C ILE A 107 -24.88 -5.70 -13.30
N ASP A 108 -23.73 -6.01 -13.89
CA ASP A 108 -23.22 -7.38 -14.03
C ASP A 108 -22.09 -7.69 -13.06
N VAL A 109 -21.29 -6.67 -12.74
CA VAL A 109 -20.14 -6.77 -11.84
C VAL A 109 -20.10 -5.54 -10.93
N LEU A 110 -19.95 -5.76 -9.63
CA LEU A 110 -19.58 -4.73 -8.66
C LEU A 110 -18.13 -4.95 -8.22
N VAL A 111 -17.34 -3.88 -8.21
CA VAL A 111 -15.99 -3.86 -7.65
C VAL A 111 -15.90 -2.86 -6.51
N ASN A 112 -15.80 -3.36 -5.29
CA ASN A 112 -15.58 -2.56 -4.09
C ASN A 112 -14.08 -2.28 -3.91
N ASN A 113 -13.60 -1.23 -4.56
CA ASN A 113 -12.19 -0.80 -4.56
C ASN A 113 -11.93 0.45 -3.71
N ALA A 114 -12.93 1.31 -3.49
CA ALA A 114 -12.74 2.51 -2.67
C ALA A 114 -12.24 2.14 -1.26
N SER A 115 -11.21 2.83 -0.79
CA SER A 115 -10.63 2.60 0.54
C SER A 115 -9.97 3.86 1.09
N ALA A 116 -9.85 3.91 2.42
CA ALA A 116 -9.06 4.85 3.18
C ALA A 116 -8.07 4.09 4.08
N ILE A 117 -6.93 4.70 4.33
CA ILE A 117 -5.81 4.13 5.09
C ILE A 117 -5.26 5.14 6.10
N SER A 118 -4.91 4.65 7.28
CA SER A 118 -4.15 5.35 8.32
C SER A 118 -3.38 4.32 9.11
N LEU A 119 -2.05 4.33 9.03
CA LEU A 119 -1.19 3.36 9.72
C LEU A 119 -0.75 3.86 11.10
N THR A 120 -1.72 4.28 11.90
CA THR A 120 -1.55 4.79 13.26
C THR A 120 -2.07 3.77 14.28
N ASN A 121 -1.49 3.70 15.48
CA ASN A 121 -1.98 2.81 16.53
C ASN A 121 -3.12 3.48 17.34
N THR A 122 -3.59 2.82 18.39
CA THR A 122 -4.84 3.17 19.08
C THR A 122 -4.84 4.60 19.66
N LEU A 123 -3.75 5.04 20.29
CA LEU A 123 -3.69 6.37 20.90
C LEU A 123 -3.43 7.47 19.86
N GLU A 124 -2.80 7.12 18.74
CA GLU A 124 -2.38 8.05 17.70
C GLU A 124 -3.44 8.24 16.62
N THR A 125 -4.41 7.34 16.50
CA THR A 125 -5.44 7.42 15.47
C THR A 125 -6.53 8.40 15.90
N PRO A 126 -6.67 9.57 15.25
CA PRO A 126 -7.76 10.48 15.57
C PRO A 126 -9.10 9.82 15.23
N THR A 127 -10.14 10.06 16.01
CA THR A 127 -11.48 9.46 15.78
C THR A 127 -11.97 9.66 14.35
N LYS A 128 -11.79 10.87 13.78
CA LYS A 128 -12.14 11.15 12.37
C LYS A 128 -11.46 10.22 11.36
N ARG A 129 -10.27 9.67 11.66
CA ARG A 129 -9.58 8.68 10.82
C ARG A 129 -10.12 7.28 11.03
N VAL A 130 -10.47 6.90 12.27
CA VAL A 130 -11.20 5.66 12.54
C VAL A 130 -12.51 5.65 11.74
N ASP A 131 -13.32 6.70 11.90
CA ASP A 131 -14.60 6.85 11.21
C ASP A 131 -14.41 6.84 9.69
N LEU A 132 -13.38 7.51 9.17
CA LEU A 132 -13.11 7.51 7.74
C LEU A 132 -12.81 6.10 7.22
N MET A 133 -11.95 5.34 7.90
CA MET A 133 -11.60 3.98 7.48
C MET A 133 -12.82 3.05 7.57
N MET A 134 -13.56 3.06 8.68
CA MET A 134 -14.74 2.21 8.84
C MET A 134 -15.85 2.57 7.85
N ASN A 135 -16.10 3.87 7.64
CA ASN A 135 -17.18 4.32 6.78
C ASN A 135 -16.88 4.15 5.29
N VAL A 136 -15.63 4.30 4.85
CA VAL A 136 -15.25 4.08 3.44
C VAL A 136 -15.04 2.61 3.13
N ASN A 137 -14.31 1.89 3.98
CA ASN A 137 -13.92 0.50 3.71
C ASN A 137 -15.09 -0.44 3.97
N THR A 138 -15.44 -0.68 5.24
CA THR A 138 -16.46 -1.66 5.63
C THR A 138 -17.86 -1.20 5.25
N ARG A 139 -18.32 -0.05 5.76
CA ARG A 139 -19.69 0.43 5.53
C ARG A 139 -19.94 0.74 4.06
N GLY A 140 -19.00 1.42 3.38
CA GLY A 140 -19.10 1.73 1.96
C GLY A 140 -19.22 0.48 1.09
N THR A 141 -18.42 -0.56 1.38
CA THR A 141 -18.54 -1.88 0.74
C THR A 141 -19.91 -2.49 0.97
N TYR A 142 -20.37 -2.54 2.22
CA TYR A 142 -21.68 -3.13 2.56
C TYR A 142 -22.83 -2.42 1.83
N LEU A 143 -22.88 -1.09 1.87
CA LEU A 143 -23.96 -0.30 1.26
C LEU A 143 -23.94 -0.36 -0.27
N THR A 144 -22.76 -0.32 -0.89
CA THR A 144 -22.66 -0.43 -2.35
C THR A 144 -23.08 -1.82 -2.82
N SER A 145 -22.67 -2.88 -2.11
CA SER A 145 -23.15 -4.23 -2.37
C SER A 145 -24.67 -4.33 -2.22
N LYS A 146 -25.23 -3.85 -1.11
CA LYS A 146 -26.69 -3.81 -0.86
C LYS A 146 -27.45 -3.16 -2.01
N ALA A 147 -26.98 -2.03 -2.51
CA ALA A 147 -27.62 -1.31 -3.61
C ALA A 147 -27.51 -2.05 -4.96
N CYS A 148 -26.40 -2.74 -5.22
CA CYS A 148 -26.17 -3.44 -6.50
C CYS A 148 -26.82 -4.84 -6.55
N ILE A 149 -26.97 -5.53 -5.41
CA ILE A 149 -27.46 -6.92 -5.33
C ILE A 149 -28.77 -7.17 -6.11
N PRO A 150 -29.82 -6.32 -6.01
CA PRO A 150 -31.06 -6.53 -6.76
C PRO A 150 -30.87 -6.56 -8.29
N HIS A 151 -29.85 -5.88 -8.79
CA HIS A 151 -29.51 -5.83 -10.22
C HIS A 151 -28.58 -6.99 -10.59
N LEU A 152 -27.61 -7.32 -9.74
CA LEU A 152 -26.71 -8.46 -9.91
C LEU A 152 -27.47 -9.79 -9.95
N LYS A 153 -28.54 -9.96 -9.15
CA LYS A 153 -29.40 -11.16 -9.19
C LYS A 153 -30.01 -11.41 -10.59
N LYS A 154 -30.17 -10.37 -11.40
CA LYS A 154 -30.70 -10.45 -12.78
C LYS A 154 -29.61 -10.70 -13.83
N SER A 155 -28.34 -10.51 -13.47
CA SER A 155 -27.21 -10.68 -14.39
C SER A 155 -26.88 -12.16 -14.63
N LYS A 156 -26.41 -12.46 -15.85
CA LYS A 156 -25.82 -13.78 -16.18
C LYS A 156 -24.39 -13.93 -15.64
N ILE A 157 -23.68 -12.83 -15.43
CA ILE A 157 -22.31 -12.79 -14.91
C ILE A 157 -22.34 -12.77 -13.37
N ALA A 158 -23.00 -11.77 -12.79
CA ALA A 158 -23.24 -11.58 -11.35
C ALA A 158 -22.02 -11.79 -10.45
N HIS A 159 -21.09 -10.82 -10.43
CA HIS A 159 -19.93 -10.82 -9.53
C HIS A 159 -19.91 -9.63 -8.57
N ILE A 160 -19.49 -9.87 -7.34
CA ILE A 160 -19.01 -8.86 -6.39
C ILE A 160 -17.55 -9.18 -6.09
N LEU A 161 -16.66 -8.22 -6.36
CA LEU A 161 -15.24 -8.32 -6.06
C LEU A 161 -14.82 -7.25 -5.06
N ASN A 162 -14.42 -7.67 -3.87
CA ASN A 162 -13.88 -6.78 -2.86
C ASN A 162 -12.36 -6.75 -2.95
N LEU A 163 -11.76 -5.56 -3.04
CA LEU A 163 -10.31 -5.43 -3.01
C LEU A 163 -9.87 -5.44 -1.55
N SER A 164 -9.82 -6.63 -0.94
CA SER A 164 -9.57 -6.83 0.49
C SER A 164 -8.78 -8.13 0.74
N PRO A 165 -8.03 -8.21 1.86
CA PRO A 165 -7.11 -9.31 2.10
C PRO A 165 -7.80 -10.59 2.59
N PRO A 166 -7.11 -11.75 2.55
CA PRO A 166 -7.50 -12.89 3.36
C PRO A 166 -7.63 -12.54 4.85
N LEU A 167 -8.53 -13.22 5.57
CA LEU A 167 -8.72 -13.02 7.01
C LEU A 167 -7.64 -13.74 7.82
N ASN A 168 -6.48 -13.10 7.93
CA ASN A 168 -5.36 -13.62 8.71
C ASN A 168 -5.42 -13.13 10.17
N LEU A 169 -5.75 -14.03 11.10
CA LEU A 169 -5.91 -13.71 12.53
C LEU A 169 -4.59 -13.70 13.33
N ASN A 170 -3.44 -13.72 12.65
CA ASN A 170 -2.13 -13.54 13.29
C ASN A 170 -2.09 -12.17 14.01
N PRO A 171 -1.87 -12.13 15.34
CA PRO A 171 -1.84 -10.88 16.11
C PRO A 171 -0.82 -9.84 15.61
N LEU A 172 0.21 -10.27 14.87
CA LEU A 172 1.18 -9.37 14.24
C LEU A 172 0.48 -8.27 13.42
N TRP A 173 -0.55 -8.63 12.66
CA TRP A 173 -1.28 -7.72 11.78
C TRP A 173 -2.26 -6.78 12.51
N PHE A 174 -2.53 -7.04 13.79
CA PHE A 174 -3.37 -6.21 14.65
C PHE A 174 -2.54 -5.34 15.60
N LYS A 175 -1.32 -5.77 15.91
CA LYS A 175 -0.39 -5.09 16.82
C LYS A 175 -0.12 -3.65 16.38
N GLN A 176 0.09 -3.46 15.09
CA GLN A 176 0.22 -2.15 14.47
C GLN A 176 -1.09 -1.83 13.72
N HIS A 177 -1.47 -0.56 13.62
CA HIS A 177 -2.57 -0.08 12.77
C HIS A 177 -3.91 -0.83 12.89
N CYS A 178 -4.28 -1.26 14.10
CA CYS A 178 -5.46 -2.10 14.39
C CYS A 178 -6.76 -1.59 13.71
N ALA A 179 -7.02 -0.27 13.76
CA ALA A 179 -8.20 0.31 13.14
C ALA A 179 -8.26 0.10 11.62
N TYR A 180 -7.11 0.17 10.92
CA TYR A 180 -7.03 -0.13 9.49
C TYR A 180 -7.24 -1.61 9.20
N THR A 181 -6.61 -2.49 10.00
CA THR A 181 -6.77 -3.95 9.89
C THR A 181 -8.24 -4.34 10.03
N ILE A 182 -8.93 -3.86 11.07
CA ILE A 182 -10.37 -4.10 11.26
C ILE A 182 -11.18 -3.56 10.06
N ALA A 183 -10.88 -2.37 9.56
CA ALA A 183 -11.60 -1.77 8.44
C ALA A 183 -11.43 -2.58 7.13
N LYS A 184 -10.24 -3.11 6.83
CA LYS A 184 -10.02 -3.97 5.65
C LYS A 184 -10.60 -5.36 5.85
N TYR A 185 -10.51 -5.92 7.06
CA TYR A 185 -11.07 -7.23 7.37
C TYR A 185 -12.60 -7.20 7.36
N GLY A 186 -13.22 -6.07 7.71
CA GLY A 186 -14.66 -5.88 7.56
C GLY A 186 -15.15 -6.07 6.12
N MET A 187 -14.40 -5.58 5.12
CA MET A 187 -14.70 -5.83 3.70
C MET A 187 -14.62 -7.32 3.35
N SER A 188 -13.64 -8.02 3.91
CA SER A 188 -13.45 -9.46 3.74
C SER A 188 -14.50 -10.29 4.49
N MET A 189 -14.98 -9.83 5.63
CA MET A 189 -16.12 -10.44 6.34
C MET A 189 -17.42 -10.25 5.55
N CYS A 190 -17.60 -9.15 4.80
CA CYS A 190 -18.69 -9.05 3.84
C CYS A 190 -18.61 -10.14 2.76
N VAL A 191 -17.40 -10.54 2.32
CA VAL A 191 -17.26 -11.66 1.37
C VAL A 191 -17.75 -12.96 1.98
N LEU A 192 -17.33 -13.29 3.22
CA LEU A 192 -17.80 -14.51 3.90
C LEU A 192 -19.33 -14.56 3.99
N GLY A 193 -19.95 -13.48 4.46
CA GLY A 193 -21.40 -13.43 4.65
C GLY A 193 -22.15 -13.47 3.32
N MET A 194 -21.83 -12.57 2.40
CA MET A 194 -22.60 -12.40 1.16
C MET A 194 -22.39 -13.57 0.18
N ALA A 195 -21.22 -14.24 0.20
CA ALA A 195 -20.99 -15.41 -0.64
C ALA A 195 -21.96 -16.57 -0.34
N GLU A 196 -22.24 -16.81 0.95
CA GLU A 196 -23.19 -17.82 1.38
C GLU A 196 -24.64 -17.32 1.30
N GLU A 197 -24.90 -16.06 1.62
CA GLU A 197 -26.23 -15.45 1.52
C GLU A 197 -26.80 -15.47 0.08
N PHE A 198 -25.94 -15.30 -0.93
CA PHE A 198 -26.32 -15.24 -2.35
C PHE A 198 -25.80 -16.42 -3.19
N LYS A 199 -25.55 -17.56 -2.54
CA LYS A 199 -25.00 -18.75 -3.17
C LYS A 199 -25.86 -19.22 -4.35
N GLY A 200 -25.22 -19.40 -5.51
CA GLY A 200 -25.90 -19.75 -6.77
C GLY A 200 -26.52 -18.57 -7.52
N GLU A 201 -26.70 -17.41 -6.87
CA GLU A 201 -27.23 -16.20 -7.49
C GLU A 201 -26.11 -15.23 -7.93
N ILE A 202 -25.11 -15.02 -7.05
CA ILE A 202 -24.02 -14.04 -7.20
C ILE A 202 -22.71 -14.65 -6.69
N ALA A 203 -21.63 -14.54 -7.47
CA ALA A 203 -20.29 -14.84 -7.00
C ALA A 203 -19.74 -13.66 -6.18
N VAL A 204 -19.30 -13.91 -4.95
CA VAL A 204 -18.72 -12.89 -4.07
C VAL A 204 -17.33 -13.34 -3.65
N ASN A 205 -16.30 -12.57 -4.00
CA ASN A 205 -14.90 -12.93 -3.72
C ASN A 205 -14.10 -11.71 -3.27
N ALA A 206 -12.96 -11.96 -2.63
CA ALA A 206 -11.93 -10.95 -2.39
C ALA A 206 -10.75 -11.14 -3.33
N LEU A 207 -10.08 -10.03 -3.71
CA LEU A 207 -8.80 -10.04 -4.41
C LEU A 207 -7.80 -9.12 -3.70
N TRP A 208 -6.58 -9.62 -3.48
CA TRP A 208 -5.51 -8.91 -2.81
C TRP A 208 -4.18 -9.04 -3.57
N PRO A 209 -3.35 -7.99 -3.61
CA PRO A 209 -2.01 -8.08 -4.16
C PRO A 209 -1.09 -8.95 -3.29
N LYS A 210 -0.19 -9.71 -3.92
CA LYS A 210 0.93 -10.34 -3.22
C LYS A 210 1.97 -9.31 -2.77
N THR A 211 2.14 -8.24 -3.54
CA THR A 211 3.17 -7.21 -3.37
C THR A 211 2.56 -5.83 -3.47
N ALA A 212 3.22 -4.82 -2.90
CA ALA A 212 2.84 -3.43 -3.06
C ALA A 212 2.63 -3.04 -4.53
N ILE A 213 1.56 -2.29 -4.80
CA ILE A 213 1.19 -1.83 -6.13
C ILE A 213 1.49 -0.35 -6.28
N HIS A 214 2.17 0.03 -7.36
CA HIS A 214 2.55 1.41 -7.60
C HIS A 214 1.33 2.27 -7.91
N THR A 215 1.02 3.17 -6.99
CA THR A 215 -0.09 4.12 -7.09
C THR A 215 0.31 5.41 -6.37
N ALA A 216 -0.38 6.51 -6.67
CA ALA A 216 -0.16 7.77 -5.95
C ALA A 216 -0.36 7.63 -4.41
N ALA A 217 -1.24 6.73 -3.97
CA ALA A 217 -1.41 6.45 -2.54
C ALA A 217 -0.19 5.73 -1.96
N MET A 218 0.43 4.82 -2.72
CA MET A 218 1.65 4.14 -2.31
C MET A 218 2.86 5.09 -2.29
N ASP A 219 2.96 6.02 -3.24
CA ASP A 219 4.00 7.05 -3.24
C ASP A 219 3.90 7.95 -1.99
N MET A 220 2.67 8.29 -1.58
CA MET A 220 2.44 9.05 -0.34
C MET A 220 2.80 8.27 0.92
N LEU A 221 2.68 6.93 0.90
CA LEU A 221 2.92 6.08 2.06
C LEU A 221 4.39 5.67 2.20
N GLY A 222 5.00 5.23 1.11
CA GLY A 222 6.38 4.71 1.07
C GLY A 222 7.44 5.77 0.74
N GLY A 223 7.04 6.94 0.26
CA GLY A 223 7.94 8.03 -0.11
C GLY A 223 8.71 7.76 -1.42
N SER A 224 9.70 8.61 -1.70
CA SER A 224 10.50 8.53 -2.93
C SER A 224 11.28 7.20 -3.02
N GLY A 225 11.25 6.59 -4.20
CA GLY A 225 11.93 5.32 -4.51
C GLY A 225 11.14 4.07 -4.18
N ILE A 226 9.92 4.17 -3.63
CA ILE A 226 9.07 3.00 -3.36
C ILE A 226 8.65 2.29 -4.64
N GLU A 227 8.48 3.04 -5.74
CA GLU A 227 8.03 2.55 -7.04
C GLU A 227 8.84 1.35 -7.55
N SER A 228 10.16 1.32 -7.33
CA SER A 228 11.02 0.23 -7.82
C SER A 228 10.81 -1.09 -7.06
N GLN A 229 10.14 -1.04 -5.91
CA GLN A 229 9.76 -2.21 -5.11
C GLN A 229 8.30 -2.62 -5.35
N CYS A 230 7.60 -1.97 -6.28
CA CYS A 230 6.20 -2.22 -6.56
C CYS A 230 5.99 -2.97 -7.88
N ARG A 231 4.83 -3.62 -7.99
CA ARG A 231 4.26 -4.04 -9.27
C ARG A 231 3.32 -2.97 -9.82
N LYS A 232 3.10 -3.02 -11.14
CA LYS A 232 2.14 -2.20 -11.88
C LYS A 232 0.72 -2.57 -11.50
N VAL A 233 -0.20 -1.61 -11.63
CA VAL A 233 -1.64 -1.83 -11.44
C VAL A 233 -2.23 -2.91 -12.36
N ASP A 234 -1.58 -3.17 -13.50
CA ASP A 234 -1.97 -4.17 -14.48
C ASP A 234 -2.11 -5.59 -13.90
N ILE A 235 -1.32 -5.97 -12.88
CA ILE A 235 -1.41 -7.31 -12.29
C ILE A 235 -2.75 -7.54 -11.60
N ILE A 236 -3.26 -6.53 -10.89
CA ILE A 236 -4.56 -6.59 -10.23
C ILE A 236 -5.67 -6.50 -11.26
N ALA A 237 -5.51 -5.69 -12.30
CA ALA A 237 -6.48 -5.60 -13.39
C ALA A 237 -6.65 -6.94 -14.13
N ASP A 238 -5.55 -7.62 -14.42
CA ASP A 238 -5.55 -8.92 -15.08
C ASP A 238 -6.11 -10.01 -14.15
N ALA A 239 -5.75 -10.02 -12.88
CA ALA A 239 -6.31 -10.95 -11.89
C ALA A 239 -7.83 -10.76 -11.72
N ALA A 240 -8.31 -9.52 -11.61
CA ALA A 240 -9.73 -9.21 -11.54
C ALA A 240 -10.47 -9.67 -12.80
N TYR A 241 -9.91 -9.40 -13.98
CA TYR A 241 -10.47 -9.87 -15.25
C TYR A 241 -10.58 -11.40 -15.31
N SER A 242 -9.59 -12.13 -14.80
CA SER A 242 -9.65 -13.59 -14.68
C SER A 242 -10.78 -14.08 -13.79
N ILE A 243 -11.07 -13.37 -12.69
CA ILE A 243 -12.19 -13.68 -11.78
C ILE A 243 -13.54 -13.46 -12.48
N PHE A 244 -13.71 -12.36 -13.21
CA PHE A 244 -14.98 -12.04 -13.87
C PHE A 244 -15.39 -13.06 -14.95
N LYS A 245 -14.43 -13.84 -15.47
CA LYS A 245 -14.70 -14.95 -16.40
C LYS A 245 -15.18 -16.23 -15.70
N LYS A 246 -15.04 -16.34 -14.37
CA LYS A 246 -15.41 -17.55 -13.62
C LYS A 246 -16.95 -17.62 -13.46
N PRO A 247 -17.52 -18.83 -13.34
CA PRO A 247 -18.96 -18.99 -13.12
C PRO A 247 -19.38 -18.48 -11.73
N LYS A 248 -20.68 -18.25 -11.52
CA LYS A 248 -21.26 -17.83 -10.23
C LYS A 248 -20.96 -18.79 -9.06
N SER A 249 -20.64 -20.05 -9.34
CA SER A 249 -20.23 -21.04 -8.35
C SER A 249 -18.82 -20.77 -7.79
N PHE A 250 -18.00 -19.96 -8.46
CA PHE A 250 -16.72 -19.49 -7.95
C PHE A 250 -16.96 -18.33 -6.97
N THR A 251 -17.27 -18.67 -5.72
CA THR A 251 -17.67 -17.73 -4.67
C THR A 251 -17.03 -18.08 -3.33
N GLY A 252 -16.91 -17.11 -2.43
CA GLY A 252 -16.33 -17.28 -1.08
C GLY A 252 -14.80 -17.33 -1.03
N ASN A 253 -14.12 -16.94 -2.10
CA ASN A 253 -12.66 -17.06 -2.19
C ASN A 253 -11.93 -15.77 -1.76
N PHE A 254 -10.74 -15.94 -1.18
CA PHE A 254 -9.78 -14.87 -0.89
C PHE A 254 -8.56 -15.03 -1.79
N ILE A 255 -8.55 -14.32 -2.90
CA ILE A 255 -7.67 -14.59 -4.04
C ILE A 255 -6.45 -13.68 -3.96
N ILE A 256 -5.28 -14.26 -4.25
CA ILE A 256 -4.04 -13.51 -4.44
C ILE A 256 -3.74 -13.40 -5.93
N ASP A 257 -3.43 -12.19 -6.39
CA ASP A 257 -3.20 -11.84 -7.80
C ASP A 257 -2.25 -12.80 -8.53
N GLU A 258 -1.07 -13.05 -7.98
CA GLU A 258 -0.06 -13.93 -8.56
C GLU A 258 -0.55 -15.38 -8.65
N ASN A 259 -1.35 -15.85 -7.68
CA ASN A 259 -1.82 -17.23 -7.65
C ASN A 259 -2.84 -17.49 -8.77
N ILE A 260 -3.84 -16.62 -8.91
CA ILE A 260 -4.85 -16.77 -9.97
C ILE A 260 -4.24 -16.59 -11.37
N LEU A 261 -3.23 -15.72 -11.51
CA LEU A 261 -2.55 -15.54 -12.79
C LEU A 261 -1.66 -16.73 -13.16
N LYS A 262 -1.05 -17.42 -12.18
CA LYS A 262 -0.37 -18.71 -12.42
C LYS A 262 -1.34 -19.78 -12.91
N GLU A 263 -2.54 -19.84 -12.33
CA GLU A 263 -3.59 -20.77 -12.78
C GLU A 263 -4.04 -20.49 -14.22
N GLU A 264 -4.05 -19.22 -14.64
CA GLU A 264 -4.32 -18.81 -16.02
C GLU A 264 -3.09 -18.99 -16.96
N GLY A 265 -2.01 -19.58 -16.46
CA GLY A 265 -0.82 -19.97 -17.23
C GLY A 265 0.29 -18.91 -17.32
N ILE A 266 0.19 -17.80 -16.59
CA ILE A 266 1.26 -16.79 -16.53
C ILE A 266 2.43 -17.35 -15.73
N LYS A 267 3.61 -17.39 -16.37
CA LYS A 267 4.86 -17.88 -15.76
C LYS A 267 5.84 -16.75 -15.46
N ASP A 268 5.89 -15.76 -16.34
CA ASP A 268 6.78 -14.61 -16.20
C ASP A 268 6.02 -13.43 -15.59
N PHE A 269 6.42 -13.03 -14.39
CA PHE A 269 5.83 -11.93 -13.64
C PHE A 269 6.67 -10.65 -13.69
N ASP A 270 7.84 -10.66 -14.34
CA ASP A 270 8.68 -9.46 -14.50
C ASP A 270 7.97 -8.39 -15.33
N VAL A 271 7.08 -8.80 -16.25
CA VAL A 271 6.22 -7.88 -17.02
C VAL A 271 5.38 -6.96 -16.13
N TYR A 272 5.02 -7.42 -14.92
CA TYR A 272 4.26 -6.65 -13.95
C TYR A 272 5.14 -5.85 -12.99
N ALA A 273 6.44 -6.06 -12.91
CA ALA A 273 7.32 -5.25 -12.07
C ALA A 273 7.48 -3.84 -12.65
N ILE A 274 7.53 -2.82 -11.79
CA ILE A 274 7.94 -1.47 -12.23
C ILE A 274 9.41 -1.49 -12.65
N LYS A 275 10.26 -2.16 -11.86
CA LYS A 275 11.67 -2.39 -12.17
C LYS A 275 11.98 -3.90 -12.09
N PRO A 276 11.95 -4.63 -13.22
CA PRO A 276 12.28 -6.05 -13.27
C PRO A 276 13.62 -6.38 -12.60
N GLY A 277 13.68 -7.51 -11.89
CA GLY A 277 14.85 -7.94 -11.12
C GLY A 277 15.09 -7.21 -9.80
N HIS A 278 14.32 -6.17 -9.46
CA HIS A 278 14.41 -5.51 -8.17
C HIS A 278 13.60 -6.26 -7.10
N PRO A 279 14.04 -6.32 -5.82
CA PRO A 279 13.23 -6.89 -4.76
C PRO A 279 11.89 -6.16 -4.63
N LEU A 280 10.81 -6.94 -4.51
CA LEU A 280 9.44 -6.45 -4.36
C LEU A 280 9.06 -6.36 -2.88
N LEU A 281 8.39 -5.28 -2.53
CA LEU A 281 7.81 -5.11 -1.21
C LEU A 281 6.54 -5.97 -1.12
N PRO A 282 6.43 -6.89 -0.15
CA PRO A 282 5.22 -7.67 0.10
C PRO A 282 4.06 -6.77 0.50
N ASP A 283 2.85 -7.20 0.20
CA ASP A 283 1.67 -6.51 0.73
C ASP A 283 1.37 -6.92 2.17
N PHE A 284 0.58 -6.09 2.86
CA PHE A 284 0.13 -6.36 4.22
C PHE A 284 -0.73 -7.63 4.29
N PHE A 285 -0.79 -8.23 5.49
CA PHE A 285 -1.69 -9.33 5.87
C PHE A 285 -1.31 -10.73 5.34
N LEU A 286 -0.19 -10.86 4.64
CA LEU A 286 0.33 -12.13 4.12
C LEU A 286 1.55 -12.58 4.94
N ASP A 287 1.47 -13.77 5.55
CA ASP A 287 2.50 -14.30 6.47
C ASP A 287 3.79 -14.80 5.79
N GLU A 288 4.02 -14.51 4.51
CA GLU A 288 5.29 -14.88 3.84
C GLU A 288 6.52 -14.10 4.39
N TYR A 289 6.67 -13.87 5.72
CA TYR A 289 7.88 -13.38 6.41
C TYR A 289 8.07 -14.03 7.79
N PRO A 290 9.24 -14.65 8.06
CA PRO A 290 10.34 -13.88 8.67
C PRO A 290 11.75 -13.92 8.00
N ASP A 291 12.17 -14.99 7.31
CA ASP A 291 13.62 -15.19 7.01
C ASP A 291 14.04 -15.20 5.53
N THR A 292 13.15 -15.52 4.61
CA THR A 292 13.53 -15.87 3.24
C THR A 292 13.72 -14.68 2.31
N VAL A 293 12.97 -13.59 2.51
CA VAL A 293 13.12 -12.41 1.66
C VAL A 293 14.18 -11.45 2.19
N THR A 294 14.41 -11.38 3.50
CA THR A 294 15.58 -10.71 4.09
C THR A 294 16.88 -11.25 3.45
N LYS A 295 16.99 -12.59 3.34
CA LYS A 295 18.09 -13.28 2.65
C LYS A 295 18.14 -13.04 1.13
N LYS A 296 16.98 -12.90 0.46
CA LYS A 296 16.93 -12.62 -1.00
C LYS A 296 17.26 -11.16 -1.34
N MET A 297 16.85 -10.21 -0.50
CA MET A 297 17.23 -8.81 -0.57
C MET A 297 18.73 -8.64 -0.33
N GLU A 298 19.29 -9.42 0.62
CA GLU A 298 20.74 -9.48 0.86
C GLU A 298 21.54 -10.06 -0.31
N SER A 299 21.10 -11.18 -0.90
CA SER A 299 21.85 -11.85 -1.97
C SER A 299 21.96 -11.08 -3.31
N HIS A 300 21.09 -10.09 -3.57
CA HIS A 300 21.10 -9.28 -4.81
C HIS A 300 21.74 -7.89 -4.63
N GLY A 301 22.51 -7.68 -3.55
CA GLY A 301 23.24 -6.43 -3.31
C GLY A 301 22.44 -5.35 -2.57
N ALA A 302 21.27 -5.68 -2.05
CA ALA A 302 20.49 -4.84 -1.12
C ALA A 302 20.55 -5.36 0.33
N GLY A 303 21.65 -6.03 0.69
CA GLY A 303 21.99 -6.37 2.07
C GLY A 303 23.33 -7.09 2.17
N THR A 304 24.11 -6.70 3.18
CA THR A 304 25.49 -7.11 3.45
C THR A 304 25.59 -8.58 3.80
N LYS A 305 26.48 -9.31 3.10
CA LYS A 305 26.85 -10.70 3.39
C LYS A 305 27.38 -10.84 4.82
N LEU A 306 26.80 -11.75 5.60
CA LEU A 306 27.43 -12.35 6.78
C LEU A 306 27.62 -13.85 6.53
N LYS A 307 28.88 -14.30 6.58
CA LYS A 307 29.26 -15.68 6.91
C LYS A 307 29.91 -15.62 8.28
N GLU A 308 29.38 -16.37 9.23
CA GLU A 308 30.06 -16.68 10.48
C GLU A 308 31.07 -17.81 10.22
N GLU A 309 32.35 -17.58 10.51
CA GLU A 309 33.21 -18.56 11.18
C GLU A 309 34.53 -17.93 11.68
N GLN A 310 34.81 -18.19 12.97
CA GLN A 310 36.09 -18.21 13.69
C GLN A 310 36.85 -16.88 13.98
N GLN A 311 36.74 -16.40 15.23
CA GLN A 311 37.76 -15.61 15.95
C GLN A 311 38.83 -16.56 16.53
N PRO A 312 40.11 -16.16 16.79
CA PRO A 312 40.54 -14.95 17.54
C PRO A 312 41.96 -14.38 17.16
N PRO A 313 42.66 -13.47 17.91
CA PRO A 313 42.28 -12.68 19.11
C PRO A 313 42.49 -11.14 19.05
N SER A 314 41.72 -10.42 19.90
CA SER A 314 42.03 -9.19 20.72
C SER A 314 42.65 -7.93 20.06
N LYS A 315 42.25 -6.66 20.29
CA LYS A 315 41.36 -5.86 21.19
C LYS A 315 41.55 -4.35 20.81
N PRO A 316 40.80 -3.34 21.31
CA PRO A 316 39.47 -3.31 21.96
C PRO A 316 38.48 -2.29 21.32
N PRO A 317 37.20 -2.26 21.77
CA PRO A 317 36.13 -1.39 21.29
C PRO A 317 36.11 -0.02 22.00
N SER A 318 35.84 1.06 21.25
CA SER A 318 35.44 2.37 21.81
C SER A 318 34.87 3.32 20.75
N GLY A 319 33.56 3.57 20.76
CA GLY A 319 33.01 4.91 20.53
C GLY A 319 32.37 5.26 19.18
N ALA A 320 31.80 4.33 18.41
CA ALA A 320 31.12 4.69 17.14
C ALA A 320 29.93 5.65 17.32
N VAL A 321 29.16 5.46 18.40
CA VAL A 321 28.09 6.38 18.82
C VAL A 321 28.69 7.75 19.20
N LYS A 322 29.77 7.75 19.98
CA LYS A 322 30.48 8.96 20.39
C LYS A 322 31.01 9.77 19.21
N GLU A 323 31.56 9.11 18.19
CA GLU A 323 32.03 9.78 16.97
C GLU A 323 30.86 10.33 16.15
N THR A 324 29.75 9.59 16.06
CA THR A 324 28.52 10.10 15.42
C THR A 324 28.05 11.40 16.09
N PHE A 325 27.99 11.44 17.42
CA PHE A 325 27.64 12.66 18.16
C PHE A 325 28.69 13.77 18.04
N ARG A 326 29.98 13.44 17.91
CA ARG A 326 31.04 14.41 17.64
C ARG A 326 30.81 15.11 16.30
N ILE A 327 30.45 14.36 15.25
CA ILE A 327 30.19 14.91 13.92
C ILE A 327 28.87 15.70 13.91
N VAL A 328 27.84 15.20 14.60
CA VAL A 328 26.57 15.92 14.78
C VAL A 328 26.84 17.27 15.43
N LYS A 329 27.60 17.31 16.54
CA LYS A 329 27.98 18.53 17.25
C LYS A 329 28.77 19.50 16.38
N ALA A 330 29.72 19.01 15.59
CA ALA A 330 30.50 19.83 14.65
C ALA A 330 29.66 20.40 13.48
N SER A 331 28.49 19.84 13.23
CA SER A 331 27.59 20.24 12.14
C SER A 331 26.46 21.18 12.60
N LEU A 332 26.37 21.47 13.90
CA LEU A 332 25.35 22.37 14.44
C LEU A 332 25.56 23.81 13.96
N SER A 333 24.45 24.51 13.75
CA SER A 333 24.45 25.92 13.33
C SER A 333 23.15 26.58 13.78
N ASP A 334 23.17 27.90 13.90
CA ASP A 334 21.99 28.69 14.29
C ASP A 334 20.78 28.47 13.36
N ASP A 335 21.02 28.19 12.07
CA ASP A 335 19.96 27.89 11.11
C ASP A 335 19.27 26.56 11.40
N LEU A 336 20.03 25.52 11.79
CA LEU A 336 19.48 24.22 12.18
C LEU A 336 18.68 24.31 13.48
N VAL A 337 19.16 25.10 14.45
CA VAL A 337 18.45 25.36 15.70
C VAL A 337 17.12 26.07 15.43
N LYS A 338 17.13 27.13 14.62
CA LYS A 338 15.91 27.87 14.24
C LYS A 338 14.90 27.03 13.46
N ALA A 339 15.36 26.10 12.62
CA ALA A 339 14.47 25.27 11.81
C ALA A 339 13.76 24.17 12.63
N THR A 340 14.45 23.63 13.62
CA THR A 340 13.99 22.45 14.36
C THR A 340 13.28 22.82 15.66
N GLN A 341 13.90 23.67 16.50
CA GLN A 341 13.40 24.15 17.80
C GLN A 341 12.94 23.01 18.73
N ALA A 342 13.77 21.98 18.90
CA ALA A 342 13.42 20.79 19.69
C ALA A 342 14.63 20.17 20.38
N VAL A 343 14.38 19.48 21.49
CA VAL A 343 15.35 18.65 22.22
C VAL A 343 15.04 17.18 22.02
N TYR A 344 16.03 16.41 21.55
CA TYR A 344 15.94 14.97 21.33
C TYR A 344 16.81 14.23 22.34
N GLN A 345 16.28 13.16 22.90
CA GLN A 345 17.00 12.23 23.76
C GLN A 345 17.02 10.85 23.11
N PHE A 346 18.16 10.18 23.17
CA PHE A 346 18.39 8.86 22.62
C PHE A 346 18.77 7.90 23.75
N GLU A 347 17.93 6.91 23.98
CA GLU A 347 18.18 5.80 24.89
C GLU A 347 18.72 4.62 24.08
N LEU A 348 20.03 4.45 24.12
CA LEU A 348 20.72 3.48 23.28
C LEU A 348 21.09 2.23 24.06
N SER A 349 20.71 1.06 23.56
CA SER A 349 21.06 -0.24 24.15
C SER A 349 22.19 -0.93 23.37
N GLY A 350 23.09 -1.59 24.10
CA GLY A 350 24.25 -2.29 23.52
C GLY A 350 25.58 -1.75 24.02
N GLU A 351 26.67 -2.20 23.40
CA GLU A 351 28.03 -1.71 23.68
C GLU A 351 28.14 -0.22 23.31
N ASP A 352 28.72 0.58 24.21
CA ASP A 352 28.74 2.06 24.15
C ASP A 352 27.34 2.73 24.15
N GLY A 353 26.34 2.04 24.69
CA GLY A 353 24.99 2.58 24.89
C GLY A 353 24.88 3.60 26.03
N GLY A 354 23.65 3.92 26.42
CA GLY A 354 23.33 4.93 27.42
C GLY A 354 22.50 6.07 26.85
N THR A 355 22.31 7.11 27.66
CA THR A 355 21.51 8.28 27.31
C THR A 355 22.37 9.31 26.58
N TRP A 356 21.89 9.76 25.43
CA TRP A 356 22.51 10.82 24.65
C TRP A 356 21.47 11.88 24.28
N PHE A 357 21.91 13.09 23.96
CA PHE A 357 21.00 14.16 23.58
C PHE A 357 21.47 14.95 22.36
N LEU A 358 20.50 15.59 21.71
CA LEU A 358 20.67 16.59 20.67
C LEU A 358 19.69 17.75 20.96
N ASP A 359 20.24 18.85 21.44
CA ASP A 359 19.53 20.11 21.67
C ASP A 359 19.63 20.98 20.41
N LEU A 360 18.49 21.16 19.75
CA LEU A 360 18.31 22.08 18.64
C LEU A 360 17.28 23.17 18.99
N LYS A 361 17.20 23.53 20.26
CA LYS A 361 16.28 24.54 20.81
C LYS A 361 17.03 25.74 21.38
N ASN A 362 18.18 25.51 22.01
CA ASN A 362 18.96 26.53 22.69
C ASN A 362 20.17 27.05 21.86
N LYS A 363 20.70 28.22 22.22
CA LYS A 363 21.69 29.02 21.45
C LYS A 363 22.87 28.20 20.89
N GLY A 364 22.98 28.12 19.56
CA GLY A 364 24.03 27.39 18.84
C GLY A 364 23.84 25.87 18.73
N GLY A 365 22.90 25.31 19.51
CA GLY A 365 22.66 23.88 19.64
C GLY A 365 23.75 23.17 20.45
N ASP A 366 23.41 22.02 21.02
CA ASP A 366 24.38 21.16 21.69
C ASP A 366 24.04 19.68 21.47
N ALA A 367 25.02 18.81 21.60
CA ALA A 367 24.82 17.37 21.55
C ALA A 367 25.89 16.66 22.38
N GLY A 368 25.54 15.55 23.01
CA GLY A 368 26.47 14.86 23.89
C GLY A 368 25.91 13.65 24.61
N TYR A 369 26.78 13.05 25.42
CA TYR A 369 26.42 11.96 26.33
C TYR A 369 25.83 12.53 27.62
N GLY A 370 24.75 11.91 28.11
CA GLY A 370 24.01 12.34 29.29
C GLY A 370 22.58 12.79 28.97
N GLU A 371 21.89 13.24 30.01
CA GLU A 371 20.56 13.84 29.92
C GLU A 371 20.65 15.25 29.30
N PRO A 372 19.65 15.67 28.50
CA PRO A 372 19.58 17.06 28.05
C PRO A 372 19.37 18.03 29.22
N SER A 373 19.81 19.28 29.07
CA SER A 373 19.61 20.33 30.09
C SER A 373 18.15 20.75 30.26
N ASP A 374 17.34 20.57 29.21
CA ASP A 374 15.90 20.80 29.21
C ASP A 374 15.14 19.50 28.96
N GLN A 375 13.86 19.46 29.34
CA GLN A 375 12.99 18.32 29.08
C GLN A 375 12.95 17.97 27.58
N ALA A 376 13.24 16.71 27.25
CA ALA A 376 13.21 16.22 25.88
C ALA A 376 11.80 16.29 25.28
N ASP A 377 11.69 16.88 24.08
CA ASP A 377 10.46 16.90 23.30
C ASP A 377 10.20 15.54 22.63
N VAL A 378 11.26 14.78 22.38
CA VAL A 378 11.23 13.45 21.77
C VAL A 378 12.29 12.54 22.42
N VAL A 379 11.88 11.34 22.84
CA VAL A 379 12.78 10.29 23.34
C VAL A 379 12.75 9.10 22.38
N MET A 380 13.91 8.71 21.86
CA MET A 380 14.09 7.64 20.89
C MET A 380 14.86 6.47 21.52
N ASN A 381 14.31 5.27 21.47
CA ASN A 381 14.94 4.06 22.01
C ASN A 381 15.30 3.12 20.87
N MET A 382 16.57 2.72 20.78
CA MET A 382 17.06 1.79 19.75
C MET A 382 18.40 1.14 20.16
N SER A 383 18.88 0.18 19.38
CA SER A 383 20.24 -0.35 19.58
C SER A 383 21.31 0.64 19.09
N THR A 384 22.53 0.57 19.64
CA THR A 384 23.65 1.40 19.17
C THR A 384 23.98 1.16 17.70
N ASP A 385 23.85 -0.08 17.22
CA ASP A 385 24.03 -0.44 15.81
C ASP A 385 22.97 0.20 14.89
N ASP A 386 21.68 0.14 15.28
CA ASP A 386 20.61 0.78 14.53
C ASP A 386 20.76 2.30 14.52
N PHE A 387 21.20 2.90 15.64
CA PHE A 387 21.50 4.34 15.72
C PHE A 387 22.56 4.76 14.70
N VAL A 388 23.70 4.06 14.67
CA VAL A 388 24.79 4.37 13.73
C VAL A 388 24.33 4.16 12.28
N LYS A 389 23.58 3.09 12.01
CA LYS A 389 22.99 2.86 10.67
C LYS A 389 22.00 3.96 10.28
N MET A 390 21.24 4.47 11.23
CA MET A 390 20.26 5.53 11.00
C MET A 390 20.95 6.86 10.66
N PHE A 391 21.95 7.26 11.43
CA PHE A 391 22.70 8.49 11.20
C PHE A 391 23.63 8.43 9.97
N SER A 392 24.12 7.25 9.59
CA SER A 392 24.85 7.04 8.34
C SER A 392 23.96 6.85 7.10
N GLY A 393 22.63 6.89 7.24
CA GLY A 393 21.68 6.75 6.13
C GLY A 393 21.46 5.32 5.62
N LYS A 394 22.09 4.32 6.24
CA LYS A 394 21.92 2.89 5.92
C LYS A 394 20.60 2.31 6.45
N LEU A 395 19.94 3.00 7.37
CA LEU A 395 18.63 2.64 7.91
C LEU A 395 17.73 3.87 7.95
N LYS A 396 16.61 3.86 7.21
CA LYS A 396 15.67 4.99 7.28
C LYS A 396 14.91 4.98 8.63
N PRO A 397 14.74 6.13 9.30
CA PRO A 397 14.00 6.21 10.57
C PRO A 397 12.59 5.63 10.50
N THR A 398 11.89 5.86 9.40
CA THR A 398 10.56 5.27 9.12
C THR A 398 10.60 3.74 9.11
N MET A 399 11.58 3.14 8.45
CA MET A 399 11.76 1.67 8.41
C MET A 399 12.12 1.11 9.78
N ALA A 400 13.03 1.77 10.51
CA ALA A 400 13.40 1.37 11.87
C ALA A 400 12.19 1.38 12.81
N PHE A 401 11.33 2.38 12.69
CA PHE A 401 10.11 2.50 13.49
C PHE A 401 9.09 1.41 13.12
N MET A 402 8.82 1.22 11.82
CA MET A 402 7.88 0.19 11.34
C MET A 402 8.34 -1.22 11.73
N SER A 403 9.64 -1.52 11.66
CA SER A 403 10.20 -2.81 12.05
C SER A 403 10.36 -3.00 13.56
N GLY A 404 10.00 -2.01 14.38
CA GLY A 404 10.12 -2.04 15.84
C GLY A 404 11.54 -1.90 16.40
N LYS A 405 12.52 -1.56 15.56
CA LYS A 405 13.92 -1.32 15.94
C LYS A 405 14.13 0.05 16.59
N LEU A 406 13.26 1.00 16.25
CA LEU A 406 13.18 2.34 16.84
C LEU A 406 11.84 2.51 17.55
N LYS A 407 11.85 2.88 18.83
CA LYS A 407 10.64 3.29 19.57
C LYS A 407 10.73 4.77 19.90
N ILE A 408 9.67 5.52 19.63
CA ILE A 408 9.63 6.96 19.83
C ILE A 408 8.57 7.28 20.89
N LYS A 409 8.92 8.14 21.85
CA LYS A 409 8.00 8.77 22.80
C LYS A 409 8.09 10.29 22.65
N GLY A 410 7.00 11.01 22.86
CA GLY A 410 6.94 12.47 22.73
C GLY A 410 6.36 12.93 21.38
N ASN A 411 6.80 14.09 20.90
CA ASN A 411 6.17 14.75 19.76
C ASN A 411 6.58 14.16 18.40
N MET A 412 5.68 13.40 17.78
CA MET A 412 5.93 12.75 16.49
C MET A 412 6.23 13.71 15.33
N ALA A 413 5.67 14.92 15.32
CA ALA A 413 5.98 15.89 14.28
C ALA A 413 7.45 16.35 14.36
N LEU A 414 7.97 16.48 15.59
CA LEU A 414 9.38 16.80 15.83
C LEU A 414 10.28 15.60 15.53
N ALA A 415 9.83 14.36 15.75
CA ALA A 415 10.56 13.17 15.33
C ALA A 415 10.75 13.10 13.79
N ILE A 416 9.72 13.46 13.01
CA ILE A 416 9.80 13.54 11.55
C ILE A 416 10.73 14.68 11.10
N LYS A 417 10.76 15.81 11.82
CA LYS A 417 11.72 16.89 11.53
C LYS A 417 13.16 16.42 11.67
N LEU A 418 13.47 15.57 12.66
CA LEU A 418 14.81 15.00 12.82
C LEU A 418 15.25 14.20 11.59
N GLU A 419 14.38 13.37 11.01
CA GLU A 419 14.68 12.61 9.79
C GLU A 419 15.06 13.52 8.61
N LYS A 420 14.32 14.62 8.43
CA LYS A 420 14.63 15.62 7.40
C LYS A 420 15.99 16.27 7.64
N LEU A 421 16.32 16.57 8.89
CA LEU A 421 17.59 17.16 9.30
C LEU A 421 18.75 16.18 9.13
N MET A 422 18.59 14.92 9.53
CA MET A 422 19.57 13.86 9.30
C MET A 422 19.88 13.71 7.81
N SER A 423 18.87 13.79 6.94
CA SER A 423 19.06 13.74 5.48
C SER A 423 19.86 14.94 4.94
N GLN A 424 19.76 16.12 5.57
CA GLN A 424 20.58 17.29 5.22
C GLN A 424 22.01 17.19 5.75
N MET A 425 22.20 16.54 6.91
CA MET A 425 23.52 16.30 7.50
C MET A 425 24.31 15.21 6.78
N GLN A 426 23.63 14.23 6.18
CA GLN A 426 24.23 13.17 5.36
C GLN A 426 24.99 13.68 4.12
N ALA A 427 24.77 14.92 3.68
CA ALA A 427 25.58 15.52 2.63
C ALA A 427 26.99 15.95 3.10
N LYS A 428 27.26 15.88 4.41
CA LYS A 428 28.51 16.30 5.08
C LYS A 428 29.16 15.20 5.94
N LEU A 429 28.51 14.04 6.05
CA LEU A 429 28.95 12.80 6.70
C LEU A 429 29.39 11.81 5.61
#